data_AF-A0A1B2EQP3-F1
#
_entry.id   AF-A0A1B2EQP3-F1
#
_cell.length_a   1.000
_cell.length_b   1.000
_cell.length_c   1.000
_cell.angle_alpha   90.00
_cell.angle_beta   90.00
_cell.angle_gamma   90.00
#
_symmetry.space_group_name_H-M   'P 1'
#
loop_
_entity.id
_entity.type
_entity.pdbx_description
1 polymer ?
#
loop_
_entity_poly.entity_id
_entity_poly.type
_entity_poly.pdbx_seq_one_letter_code
_entity_poly.pdbx_strand_id
1 'polypeptide(L)' 'MIRDEEGITASSLQAAVVSAMEAVEELRAQDPLNSDEWQGWQLEIVDASGQAVQVIPLDALSAH' A
#
# COMPACT_ATOMS: atom_id res chain seq x y z
N MET A 1 -2.91 20.94 -11.30
CA MET A 1 -3.06 19.49 -11.55
C MET A 1 -1.89 18.82 -10.87
N ILE A 2 -2.13 18.19 -9.73
CA ILE A 2 -1.14 17.25 -9.19
C ILE A 2 -1.19 16.07 -10.14
N ARG A 3 -0.08 15.80 -10.79
CA ARG A 3 0.08 14.62 -11.63
C ARG A 3 0.07 13.43 -10.68
N ASP A 4 -0.85 12.50 -10.89
CA ASP A 4 -0.91 11.16 -10.28
C ASP A 4 0.32 10.30 -10.70
N GLU A 5 1.47 10.93 -10.94
CA GLU A 5 2.68 10.33 -11.50
C GLU A 5 3.60 9.74 -10.42
N GLU A 6 3.28 9.86 -9.13
CA GLU A 6 4.01 9.16 -8.07
C GLU A 6 3.46 7.73 -7.88
N GLY A 7 3.61 6.93 -8.94
CA GLY A 7 3.41 5.48 -8.90
C GLY A 7 4.71 4.77 -9.26
N ILE A 8 5.14 3.81 -8.43
CA ILE A 8 6.32 3.00 -8.74
C ILE A 8 5.95 2.00 -9.85
N THR A 9 6.62 2.10 -11.00
CA THR A 9 6.50 1.09 -12.05
C THR A 9 7.28 -0.16 -11.62
N ALA A 10 6.58 -1.14 -11.07
CA ALA A 10 7.21 -2.39 -10.64
C ALA A 10 7.34 -3.38 -11.81
N SER A 11 8.53 -3.97 -11.95
CA SER A 11 8.84 -4.97 -12.98
C SER A 11 8.03 -6.27 -12.83
N SER A 12 7.38 -6.48 -11.69
CA SER A 12 6.56 -7.65 -11.37
C SER A 12 5.61 -7.31 -10.22
N LEU A 13 4.44 -7.97 -10.17
CA LEU A 13 3.46 -7.79 -9.09
C LEU A 13 4.10 -8.00 -7.71
N GLN A 14 4.98 -8.98 -7.58
CA GLN A 14 5.69 -9.24 -6.32
C GLN A 14 6.60 -8.08 -5.90
N ALA A 15 7.25 -7.40 -6.85
CA ALA A 15 8.07 -6.23 -6.56
C ALA A 15 7.20 -5.01 -6.17
N ALA A 16 6.02 -4.84 -6.79
CA ALA A 16 5.05 -3.83 -6.38
C ALA A 16 4.58 -4.07 -4.94
N VAL A 17 4.26 -5.33 -4.60
CA VAL A 17 3.87 -5.70 -3.24
C VAL A 17 4.97 -5.39 -2.24
N VAL A 18 6.22 -5.74 -2.53
CA VAL A 18 7.36 -5.47 -1.63
C VAL A 18 7.55 -3.97 -1.40
N SER A 19 7.67 -3.16 -2.46
CA SER A 19 7.84 -1.71 -2.29
C SER A 19 6.64 -1.05 -1.60
N ALA A 20 5.42 -1.51 -1.89
CA ALA A 20 4.22 -1.01 -1.21
C ALA A 20 4.22 -1.36 0.28
N MET A 21 4.64 -2.58 0.64
CA MET A 21 4.79 -2.99 2.04
C MET A 21 5.87 -2.19 2.75
N GLU A 22 7.04 -1.98 2.12
CA GLU A 22 8.11 -1.16 2.69
C GLU A 22 7.63 0.26 2.99
N ALA A 23 6.95 0.92 2.04
CA ALA A 23 6.38 2.25 2.24
C ALA A 23 5.35 2.28 3.39
N VAL A 24 4.52 1.25 3.49
CA VAL A 24 3.55 1.08 4.58
C VAL A 24 4.25 0.90 5.94
N GLU A 25 5.34 0.15 5.99
CA GLU A 25 6.15 -0.03 7.21
C GLU A 25 6.85 1.27 7.61
N GLU A 26 7.39 2.03 6.66
CA GLU A 26 7.98 3.35 6.93
C GLU A 26 6.96 4.35 7.48
N LEU A 27 5.73 4.35 6.95
CA LEU A 27 4.65 5.18 7.46
C LEU A 27 4.27 4.78 8.90
N ARG A 28 4.19 3.47 9.18
CA ARG A 28 3.93 2.96 10.54
C ARG A 28 5.06 3.27 11.52
N ALA A 29 6.31 3.20 11.08
CA ALA A 29 7.46 3.53 11.91
C ALA A 29 7.49 5.01 12.30
N GLN A 30 7.00 5.89 11.40
CA GLN A 30 6.86 7.32 11.66
C GLN A 30 5.68 7.63 12.60
N ASP A 31 4.59 6.86 12.51
CA ASP A 31 3.41 7.08 13.34
C ASP A 31 2.82 5.77 13.93
N PRO A 32 3.46 5.22 14.97
CA PRO A 32 3.04 3.95 15.58
C PRO A 32 1.79 4.04 16.47
N LEU A 33 1.31 5.25 16.76
CA LEU A 33 0.15 5.47 17.63
C LEU A 33 -1.18 5.48 16.87
N ASN A 34 -1.14 5.60 15.54
CA ASN A 34 -2.33 5.66 14.69
C ASN A 34 -2.73 4.31 14.08
N SER A 35 -2.32 3.16 14.65
CA SER A 35 -2.71 1.83 14.16
C SER A 35 -4.23 1.63 14.05
N ASP A 36 -5.03 2.34 14.86
CA ASP A 36 -6.50 2.37 14.76
C ASP A 36 -7.00 3.15 13.52
N GLU A 37 -6.26 4.13 13.02
CA GLU A 37 -6.63 4.89 11.81
C GLU A 37 -6.47 4.06 10.53
N TRP A 38 -5.67 3.00 10.56
CA TRP A 38 -5.48 2.07 9.45
C TRP A 38 -6.59 1.02 9.38
N GLN A 39 -7.53 1.01 10.34
CA GLN A 39 -8.73 0.17 10.30
C GLN A 39 -9.54 0.48 9.03
N GLY A 40 -9.74 -0.54 8.20
CA GLY A 40 -10.45 -0.41 6.92
C GLY A 40 -9.62 0.17 5.77
N TRP A 41 -8.32 0.44 5.99
CA TRP A 41 -7.43 0.80 4.89
C TRP A 41 -7.01 -0.45 4.12
N GLN A 42 -6.96 -0.32 2.81
CA GLN A 42 -6.54 -1.36 1.91
C GLN A 42 -5.55 -0.81 0.88
N LEU A 43 -4.53 -1.58 0.60
CA LEU A 43 -3.59 -1.30 -0.48
C LEU A 43 -4.08 -1.99 -1.74
N GLU A 44 -4.35 -1.21 -2.78
CA GLU A 44 -4.80 -1.70 -4.07
C GLU A 44 -3.65 -1.57 -5.08
N ILE A 45 -3.25 -2.68 -5.66
CA ILE A 45 -2.35 -2.70 -6.81
C ILE A 45 -3.23 -2.81 -8.04
N VAL A 46 -3.16 -1.82 -8.92
CA VAL A 46 -3.95 -1.77 -10.16
C VAL A 46 -3.08 -2.06 -11.37
N ASP A 47 -3.65 -2.68 -12.41
CA ASP A 47 -2.98 -2.79 -13.71
C ASP A 47 -3.13 -1.49 -14.52
N ALA A 48 -2.52 -1.44 -15.71
CA ALA A 48 -2.61 -0.29 -16.63
C ALA A 48 -4.05 0.06 -17.05
N SER A 49 -5.01 -0.87 -16.94
CA SER A 49 -6.44 -0.62 -17.14
C SER A 49 -7.15 0.03 -15.94
N GLY A 50 -6.46 0.17 -14.81
CA GLY A 50 -7.01 0.69 -13.55
C GLY A 50 -7.78 -0.36 -12.74
N GLN A 51 -7.74 -1.64 -13.12
CA GLN A 51 -8.37 -2.71 -12.35
C GLN A 51 -7.43 -3.19 -11.24
N ALA A 52 -7.96 -3.32 -10.03
CA ALA A 52 -7.24 -3.90 -8.90
C ALA A 52 -6.89 -5.37 -9.20
N VAL A 53 -5.60 -5.64 -9.39
CA VAL A 53 -5.05 -6.99 -9.53
C VAL A 53 -4.77 -7.63 -8.18
N GLN A 54 -4.55 -6.82 -7.14
CA GLN A 54 -4.34 -7.28 -5.79
C GLN A 54 -4.88 -6.25 -4.80
N VAL A 55 -5.59 -6.73 -3.78
CA VAL A 55 -6.01 -5.91 -2.64
C VAL A 55 -5.41 -6.53 -1.38
N ILE A 56 -4.77 -5.71 -0.57
CA ILE A 56 -4.15 -6.13 0.69
C ILE A 56 -4.73 -5.27 1.82
N PRO A 57 -5.56 -5.85 2.71
CA PRO A 57 -6.07 -5.13 3.86
C PRO A 57 -4.90 -4.79 4.81
N LEU A 58 -4.75 -3.51 5.13
CA LEU A 58 -3.69 -3.03 6.00
C LEU A 58 -4.07 -3.14 7.49
N ASP A 59 -5.37 -3.24 7.80
CA ASP A 59 -5.89 -3.46 9.14
C ASP A 59 -5.56 -4.87 9.67
N ALA A 60 -5.55 -5.88 8.80
CA ALA A 60 -5.26 -7.27 9.17
C ALA A 60 -3.78 -7.49 9.54
N LEU A 61 -2.90 -6.57 9.13
CA LEU A 61 -1.48 -6.56 9.46
C LEU A 61 -1.17 -5.83 10.78
N SER A 62 -2.19 -5.24 11.43
CA SER A 62 -2.07 -4.52 12.71
C SER A 62 -2.26 -5.42 13.94
N ALA A 63 -2.60 -6.69 13.76
CA ALA A 63 -2.76 -7.64 14.86
C ALA A 63 -1.46 -8.40 15.14
N HIS A 64 -0.59 -7.82 15.98
CA HIS A 64 0.37 -8.59 16.79
C HIS A 64 0.33 -8.13 18.25
#